data_AF-A0A706BUT9-F1
#
_entry.id   AF-A0A706BUT9-F1
#
_cell.length_a   1.000
_cell.length_b   1.000
_cell.length_c   1.000
_cell.angle_alpha   90.00
_cell.angle_beta   90.00
_cell.angle_gamma   90.00
#
_symmetry.space_group_name_H-M   'P 1'
#
loop_
_entity.id
_entity.type
_entity.pdbx_description
1 polymer ?
#
loop_
_entity_poly.entity_id
_entity_poly.type
_entity_poly.pdbx_seq_one_letter_code
_entity_poly.pdbx_strand_id
1 'polypeptide(L)'
;FLYLLTDIRFLHRRREDFYNFSRNSQFTIVNLDVYEQASVDDQKYIEENCLIIRSFYRREKGGFLKKIKFNILKRVHKALLISVPLSKRGRLAGFCKDISIGYCSCHTIAYTAIQVAYSLKYGRIICSGLDLTGSCPRFYDESTSPMPSELSKDLFKILPFFTFMRKN
;
A
#
# COMPACT_ATOMS: atom_id res chain seq x y z
N PHE A 1 9.57 -16.00 0.74
CA PHE A 1 8.37 -15.16 0.45
C PHE A 1 8.79 -13.70 0.33
N LEU A 2 7.94 -12.84 -0.23
CA LEU A 2 8.15 -11.38 -0.26
C LEU A 2 7.38 -10.74 0.90
N TYR A 3 8.03 -9.85 1.65
CA TYR A 3 7.43 -9.14 2.77
C TYR A 3 7.19 -7.67 2.39
N LEU A 4 6.02 -7.12 2.74
CA LEU A 4 5.71 -5.71 2.54
C LEU A 4 5.43 -5.04 3.89
N LEU A 5 5.92 -3.81 4.05
CA LEU A 5 5.58 -2.93 5.16
C LEU A 5 5.14 -1.56 4.63
N THR A 6 3.91 -1.16 4.97
CA THR A 6 3.36 0.15 4.57
C THR A 6 2.77 0.97 5.72
N ASP A 7 2.77 0.43 6.95
CA ASP A 7 2.22 1.09 8.14
C ASP A 7 3.33 1.34 9.15
N ILE A 8 3.66 2.61 9.36
CA ILE A 8 4.71 3.04 10.30
C ILE A 8 4.42 2.62 11.74
N ARG A 9 3.13 2.51 12.12
CA ARG A 9 2.73 2.08 13.45
C ARG A 9 3.17 0.65 13.73
N PHE A 10 3.21 -0.20 12.68
CA PHE A 10 3.70 -1.56 12.80
C PHE A 10 5.19 -1.58 13.11
N LEU A 11 6.00 -0.77 12.40
CA LEU A 11 7.44 -0.65 12.68
C LEU A 11 7.69 -0.20 14.12
N HIS A 12 6.96 0.81 14.61
CA HIS A 12 7.16 1.32 15.96
C HIS A 12 6.74 0.35 17.06
N ARG A 13 5.61 -0.35 16.89
CA ARG A 13 5.05 -1.22 17.94
C ARG A 13 5.54 -2.66 17.88
N ARG A 14 5.96 -3.11 16.70
CA ARG A 14 6.36 -4.50 16.41
C ARG A 14 7.67 -4.53 15.64
N ARG A 15 8.63 -3.73 16.10
CA ARG A 15 9.95 -3.56 15.48
C ARG A 15 10.67 -4.88 15.28
N GLU A 16 10.74 -5.72 16.30
CA GLU A 16 11.41 -7.02 16.23
C GLU A 16 10.74 -7.97 15.23
N ASP A 17 9.41 -7.94 15.12
CA ASP A 17 8.70 -8.71 14.10
C ASP A 17 9.04 -8.22 12.70
N PHE A 18 9.16 -6.90 12.49
CA PHE A 18 9.63 -6.35 11.21
C PHE A 18 11.02 -6.89 10.85
N TYR A 19 11.98 -6.85 11.78
CA TYR A 19 13.33 -7.40 11.54
C TYR A 19 13.29 -8.90 11.26
N ASN A 20 12.52 -9.65 12.04
CA ASN A 20 12.37 -11.09 11.86
C ASN A 20 11.78 -11.42 10.48
N PHE A 21 10.67 -10.77 10.10
CA PHE A 21 10.04 -11.00 8.79
C PHE A 21 10.93 -10.53 7.64
N SER A 22 11.63 -9.41 7.80
CA SER A 22 12.53 -8.88 6.79
C SER A 22 13.69 -9.84 6.52
N ARG A 23 14.40 -10.29 7.55
CA ARG A 23 15.55 -11.23 7.44
C ARG A 23 15.17 -12.61 6.88
N ASN A 24 13.94 -13.05 7.14
CA ASN A 24 13.43 -14.33 6.64
C ASN A 24 12.70 -14.22 5.30
N SER A 25 12.58 -13.01 4.74
CA SER A 25 12.02 -12.79 3.41
C SER A 25 13.13 -12.76 2.36
N GLN A 26 12.82 -13.16 1.13
CA GLN A 26 13.76 -13.03 0.01
C GLN A 26 13.88 -11.56 -0.43
N PHE A 27 12.78 -10.82 -0.33
CA PHE A 27 12.71 -9.40 -0.62
C PHE A 27 11.80 -8.73 0.40
N THR A 28 12.24 -7.62 0.96
CA THR A 28 11.40 -6.72 1.77
C THR A 28 11.13 -5.45 0.97
N ILE A 29 9.85 -5.08 0.87
CA ILE A 29 9.43 -3.81 0.27
C ILE A 29 8.87 -2.90 1.37
N VAL A 30 9.40 -1.69 1.48
CA VAL A 30 8.95 -0.67 2.41
C VAL A 30 8.44 0.53 1.62
N ASN A 31 7.32 1.13 2.01
CA ASN A 31 6.92 2.38 1.37
C ASN A 31 7.75 3.56 1.91
N LEU A 32 7.92 4.57 1.08
CA LEU A 32 8.69 5.77 1.42
C LEU A 32 8.21 6.44 2.71
N ASP A 33 6.90 6.45 2.98
CA ASP A 33 6.35 7.09 4.18
C ASP A 33 6.81 6.38 5.47
N VAL A 34 6.98 5.06 5.46
CA VAL A 34 7.56 4.32 6.59
C VAL A 34 9.03 4.68 6.76
N TYR A 35 9.80 4.66 5.66
CA TYR A 35 11.22 5.00 5.69
C TYR A 35 11.46 6.44 6.22
N GLU A 36 10.74 7.44 5.71
CA GLU A 36 10.89 8.85 6.11
C GLU A 36 10.54 9.09 7.60
N GLN A 37 9.72 8.23 8.21
CA GLN A 37 9.28 8.36 9.61
C GLN A 37 9.98 7.37 10.55
N ALA A 38 10.86 6.51 10.03
CA ALA A 38 11.60 5.54 10.82
C ALA A 38 12.72 6.21 11.63
N SER A 39 13.22 5.52 12.66
CA SER A 39 14.42 5.95 13.39
C SER A 39 15.65 5.90 12.46
N VAL A 40 16.73 6.60 12.82
CA VAL A 40 17.96 6.61 12.01
C VAL A 40 18.52 5.19 11.81
N ASP A 41 18.49 4.36 12.85
CA ASP A 41 18.95 2.97 12.78
C ASP A 41 18.06 2.14 11.84
N ASP A 42 16.74 2.33 11.92
CA ASP A 42 15.79 1.63 11.04
C ASP A 42 15.89 2.12 9.59
N GLN A 43 16.14 3.42 9.36
CA GLN A 43 16.40 3.97 8.03
C GLN A 43 17.61 3.32 7.39
N LYS A 44 18.72 3.25 8.13
CA LYS A 44 19.95 2.59 7.68
C LYS A 44 19.69 1.11 7.33
N TYR A 45 18.99 0.39 8.20
CA TYR A 45 18.63 -0.99 7.91
C TYR A 45 17.76 -1.12 6.65
N ILE A 46 16.76 -0.25 6.48
CA ILE A 46 15.88 -0.24 5.30
C ILE A 46 16.67 0.04 4.03
N GLU A 47 17.61 0.98 4.04
CA GLU A 47 18.47 1.29 2.89
C GLU A 47 19.35 0.10 2.48
N GLU A 48 19.91 -0.60 3.46
CA GLU A 48 20.83 -1.71 3.23
C GLU A 48 20.11 -3.01 2.82
N ASN A 49 18.86 -3.21 3.28
CA ASN A 49 18.19 -4.53 3.21
C ASN A 49 16.83 -4.54 2.49
N CYS A 50 16.26 -3.38 2.16
CA CYS A 50 14.90 -3.29 1.63
C CYS A 50 14.82 -2.49 0.31
N LEU A 51 13.76 -2.77 -0.45
CA LEU A 51 13.35 -1.98 -1.60
C LEU A 51 12.36 -0.91 -1.17
N ILE A 52 12.61 0.35 -1.54
CA ILE A 52 11.74 1.47 -1.18
C ILE A 52 10.81 1.82 -2.35
N ILE A 53 9.49 1.77 -2.13
CA ILE A 53 8.48 2.15 -3.13
C ILE A 53 7.74 3.43 -2.75
N ARG A 54 7.38 4.25 -3.74
CA ARG A 54 6.67 5.52 -3.53
C ARG A 54 5.18 5.40 -3.84
N SER A 55 4.35 5.91 -2.95
CA SER A 55 2.92 6.07 -3.26
C SER A 55 2.73 7.28 -4.16
N PHE A 56 1.81 7.20 -5.12
CA PHE A 56 1.46 8.36 -5.94
C PHE A 56 0.85 9.50 -5.11
N TYR A 57 0.20 9.14 -4.00
CA TYR A 57 -0.44 10.07 -3.09
C TYR A 57 -0.59 9.45 -1.70
N ARG A 58 -0.51 10.30 -0.68
CA ARG A 58 -0.84 9.93 0.72
C ARG A 58 -2.33 9.90 1.03
N ARG A 59 -3.13 10.67 0.28
CA ARG A 59 -4.59 10.81 0.47
C ARG A 59 -5.29 10.74 -0.88
N GLU A 60 -6.47 10.12 -0.98
CA GLU A 60 -7.19 9.99 -2.25
C GLU A 60 -7.92 11.28 -2.64
N LYS A 61 -8.14 12.17 -1.67
CA LYS A 61 -8.66 13.51 -1.93
C LYS A 61 -7.52 14.45 -2.33
N GLY A 62 -7.86 15.51 -3.05
CA GLY A 62 -6.94 16.61 -3.27
C GLY A 62 -7.49 17.72 -4.14
N GLY A 63 -6.74 18.81 -4.15
CA GLY A 63 -7.07 20.02 -4.90
C GLY A 63 -6.91 19.85 -6.41
N PHE A 64 -7.24 20.92 -7.12
CA PHE A 64 -7.23 20.99 -8.58
C PHE A 64 -5.86 20.64 -9.18
N LEU A 65 -4.77 21.17 -8.62
CA LEU A 65 -3.40 20.91 -9.07
C LEU A 65 -3.06 19.41 -9.08
N LYS A 66 -3.42 18.70 -8.01
CA LYS A 66 -3.20 17.25 -7.90
C LYS A 66 -3.94 16.49 -8.99
N LYS A 67 -5.16 16.92 -9.34
CA LYS A 67 -5.97 16.29 -10.38
C LYS A 67 -5.41 16.51 -11.77
N ILE A 68 -4.94 17.73 -12.06
CA ILE A 68 -4.21 18.00 -13.30
C ILE A 68 -2.98 17.10 -13.39
N LYS A 69 -2.16 17.04 -12.33
CA LYS A 69 -0.99 16.17 -12.26
C LYS A 69 -1.34 14.72 -12.59
N PHE A 70 -2.42 14.16 -12.02
CA PHE A 70 -2.82 12.78 -12.31
C PHE A 70 -3.37 12.55 -13.71
N ASN A 71 -4.07 13.54 -14.28
CA ASN A 71 -4.50 13.44 -15.68
C ASN A 71 -3.31 13.42 -16.64
N ILE A 72 -2.23 14.14 -16.34
CA ILE A 72 -0.98 14.08 -17.11
C ILE A 72 -0.29 12.73 -16.89
N LEU A 73 -0.07 12.32 -15.64
CA LEU A 73 0.59 11.05 -15.31
C LEU A 73 -0.10 9.85 -15.96
N LYS A 74 -1.44 9.81 -15.96
CA LYS A 74 -2.22 8.76 -16.62
C LYS A 74 -1.96 8.67 -18.13
N ARG A 75 -1.72 9.82 -18.78
CA ARG A 75 -1.45 9.85 -20.23
C ARG A 75 -0.05 9.35 -20.55
N VAL A 76 0.93 9.74 -19.73
CA VAL A 76 2.35 9.38 -19.85
C VAL A 76 2.56 7.91 -19.52
N HIS A 77 2.02 7.43 -18.39
CA HIS A 77 2.23 6.07 -17.92
C HIS A 77 0.98 5.22 -18.13
N LYS A 78 0.95 4.42 -19.20
CA LYS A 78 -0.18 3.53 -19.51
C LYS A 78 -0.40 2.44 -18.44
N ALA A 79 0.64 2.11 -17.67
CA ALA A 79 0.54 1.20 -16.53
C ALA A 79 -0.22 1.81 -15.34
N LEU A 80 -0.34 3.15 -15.28
CA LEU A 80 -1.11 3.85 -14.24
C LEU A 80 -2.57 4.01 -14.68
N LEU A 81 -3.42 3.16 -14.11
CA LEU A 81 -4.87 3.23 -14.29
C LEU A 81 -5.43 4.08 -13.16
N ILE A 82 -5.97 5.26 -13.47
CA ILE A 82 -6.52 6.14 -12.44
C ILE A 82 -7.80 6.84 -12.91
N SER A 83 -8.77 6.89 -12.01
CA SER A 83 -9.99 7.69 -12.10
C SER A 83 -9.81 8.97 -11.31
N VAL A 84 -9.86 10.10 -12.02
CA VAL A 84 -9.69 11.44 -11.46
C VAL A 84 -11.04 12.16 -11.47
N PRO A 85 -11.75 12.24 -10.33
CA PRO A 85 -13.06 12.88 -10.30
C PRO A 85 -12.92 14.40 -10.50
N LEU A 86 -13.91 15.05 -11.12
CA LEU A 86 -13.92 16.51 -11.29
C LEU A 86 -14.12 17.23 -9.95
N SER A 87 -15.07 16.79 -9.13
CA SER A 87 -15.40 17.40 -7.83
C SER A 87 -14.29 17.24 -6.79
N LYS A 88 -13.91 18.34 -6.09
CA LYS A 88 -12.90 18.33 -5.00
C LYS A 88 -13.24 17.34 -3.86
N ARG A 89 -14.52 17.01 -3.68
CA ARG A 89 -14.98 16.03 -2.67
C ARG A 89 -14.79 14.58 -3.11
N GLY A 90 -14.69 14.35 -4.43
CA GLY A 90 -14.47 13.02 -5.01
C GLY A 90 -13.10 12.45 -4.65
N ARG A 91 -13.07 11.15 -4.37
CA ARG A 91 -11.85 10.38 -4.10
C ARG A 91 -11.28 9.84 -5.41
N LEU A 92 -9.97 9.89 -5.55
CA LEU A 92 -9.25 9.13 -6.57
C LEU A 92 -9.47 7.63 -6.32
N ALA A 93 -9.55 6.86 -7.40
CA ALA A 93 -9.40 5.41 -7.37
C ALA A 93 -8.40 5.05 -8.47
N GLY A 94 -7.43 4.19 -8.16
CA GLY A 94 -6.38 3.87 -9.10
C GLY A 94 -5.71 2.55 -8.81
N PHE A 95 -5.03 2.02 -9.82
CA PHE A 95 -4.28 0.77 -9.81
C PHE A 95 -3.08 0.93 -10.73
N CYS A 96 -1.89 0.56 -10.26
CA CYS A 96 -0.68 0.60 -11.07
C CYS A 96 -0.22 -0.82 -11.42
N LYS A 97 0.00 -1.07 -12.71
CA LYS A 97 0.52 -2.35 -13.23
C LYS A 97 2.06 -2.39 -13.26
N ASP A 98 2.72 -1.32 -12.84
CA ASP A 98 4.18 -1.18 -12.80
C ASP A 98 4.57 -0.42 -11.53
N ILE A 99 5.16 -1.11 -10.55
CA ILE A 99 5.50 -0.49 -9.26
C ILE A 99 6.73 0.41 -9.34
N SER A 100 7.54 0.32 -10.41
CA SER A 100 8.77 1.12 -10.53
C SER A 100 8.47 2.62 -10.65
N ILE A 101 7.30 2.97 -11.18
CA ILE A 101 6.80 4.35 -11.26
C ILE A 101 6.06 4.81 -9.99
N GLY A 102 5.68 3.86 -9.13
CA GLY A 102 4.90 4.08 -7.90
C GLY A 102 3.62 3.25 -7.85
N TYR A 103 2.91 3.33 -6.71
CA TYR A 103 1.67 2.57 -6.48
C TYR A 103 0.52 3.46 -6.01
N CYS A 104 -0.71 3.00 -6.26
CA CYS A 104 -1.93 3.61 -5.72
C CYS A 104 -2.21 3.04 -4.33
N SER A 105 -2.05 3.85 -3.29
CA SER A 105 -2.39 3.45 -1.91
C SER A 105 -3.90 3.51 -1.67
N CYS A 106 -4.43 2.55 -0.90
CA CYS A 106 -5.81 2.57 -0.42
C CYS A 106 -5.99 1.85 0.93
N HIS A 107 -5.43 2.36 2.02
CA HIS A 107 -5.71 1.94 3.40
C HIS A 107 -5.55 0.43 3.74
N THR A 108 -5.08 -0.41 2.83
CA THR A 108 -4.80 -1.84 3.04
C THR A 108 -3.55 -2.24 2.28
N ILE A 109 -2.68 -2.98 2.96
CA ILE A 109 -1.41 -3.46 2.39
C ILE A 109 -1.64 -4.50 1.28
N ALA A 110 -2.75 -5.25 1.34
CA ALA A 110 -3.08 -6.25 0.35
C ALA A 110 -3.21 -5.64 -1.06
N TYR A 111 -3.74 -4.42 -1.16
CA TYR A 111 -3.87 -3.75 -2.46
C TYR A 111 -2.52 -3.32 -3.04
N THR A 112 -1.55 -2.98 -2.19
CA THR A 112 -0.15 -2.74 -2.61
C THR A 112 0.48 -4.05 -3.07
N ALA A 113 0.30 -5.14 -2.31
CA ALA A 113 0.83 -6.46 -2.67
C ALA A 113 0.30 -6.96 -4.03
N ILE A 114 -0.98 -6.74 -4.32
CA ILE A 114 -1.55 -7.08 -5.63
C ILE A 114 -0.89 -6.26 -6.76
N GLN A 115 -0.65 -4.95 -6.57
CA GLN A 115 0.06 -4.13 -7.57
C GLN A 115 1.51 -4.62 -7.80
N VAL A 116 2.20 -5.05 -6.73
CA VAL A 116 3.53 -5.68 -6.84
C VAL A 116 3.43 -6.96 -7.68
N ALA A 117 2.48 -7.85 -7.41
CA ALA A 117 2.29 -9.07 -8.17
C ALA A 117 1.98 -8.82 -9.65
N TYR A 118 1.16 -7.80 -9.97
CA TYR A 118 0.92 -7.38 -11.35
C TYR A 118 2.19 -6.86 -12.05
N SER A 119 3.00 -6.09 -11.34
CA SER A 119 4.27 -5.58 -11.86
C SER A 119 5.26 -6.72 -12.17
N LEU A 120 5.23 -7.77 -11.36
CA LEU A 120 6.00 -9.00 -11.54
C LEU A 120 5.38 -9.97 -12.57
N LYS A 121 4.31 -9.57 -13.27
CA LYS A 121 3.65 -10.32 -14.36
C LYS A 121 3.01 -11.64 -13.94
N TYR A 122 2.63 -11.80 -12.67
CA TYR A 122 1.86 -12.97 -12.25
C TYR A 122 0.48 -12.98 -12.93
N GLY A 123 0.18 -14.05 -13.68
CA GLY A 123 -1.09 -14.22 -14.40
C GLY A 123 -2.28 -14.66 -13.54
N ARG A 124 -2.02 -15.14 -12.32
CA ARG A 124 -3.05 -15.53 -11.35
C ARG A 124 -2.60 -15.13 -9.94
N ILE A 125 -3.47 -14.41 -9.23
CA ILE A 125 -3.23 -13.95 -7.86
C ILE A 125 -4.35 -14.50 -6.99
N ILE A 126 -3.98 -15.28 -5.96
CA ILE A 126 -4.92 -15.87 -5.00
C ILE A 126 -4.64 -15.21 -3.65
N CYS A 127 -5.67 -14.60 -3.07
CA CYS A 127 -5.57 -13.95 -1.77
C CYS A 127 -6.04 -14.90 -0.67
N SER A 128 -5.24 -15.06 0.38
CA SER A 128 -5.60 -15.75 1.63
C SER A 128 -5.45 -14.77 2.79
N GLY A 129 -6.38 -14.82 3.76
CA GLY A 129 -6.40 -13.88 4.90
C GLY A 129 -6.73 -12.43 4.52
N LEU A 130 -7.38 -12.20 3.37
CA LEU A 130 -7.89 -10.90 2.96
C LEU A 130 -9.39 -10.78 3.32
N ASP A 131 -9.64 -10.61 4.60
CA ASP A 131 -11.00 -10.45 5.12
C ASP A 131 -11.38 -8.96 5.09
N LEU A 132 -12.03 -8.53 4.01
CA LEU A 132 -12.58 -7.16 3.89
C LEU A 132 -13.95 -7.05 4.57
N THR A 133 -14.03 -7.60 5.78
CA THR A 133 -15.17 -7.56 6.69
C THR A 133 -14.77 -6.70 7.88
N GLY A 134 -15.57 -5.71 8.29
CA GLY A 134 -15.13 -4.66 9.23
C GLY A 134 -14.40 -5.18 10.48
N SER A 135 -14.98 -6.17 11.17
CA SER A 135 -14.38 -6.81 12.35
C SER A 135 -13.85 -8.20 12.01
N CYS A 136 -12.53 -8.35 11.97
CA CYS A 136 -11.85 -9.65 11.91
C CYS A 136 -10.61 -9.61 12.82
N PRO A 137 -10.27 -10.71 13.51
CA PRO A 137 -9.03 -10.81 14.26
C PRO A 137 -7.81 -10.71 13.31
N ARG A 138 -6.67 -10.28 13.84
CA ARG A 138 -5.41 -10.26 13.06
C ARG A 138 -4.78 -11.65 13.03
N PHE A 139 -3.90 -11.86 12.05
CA PHE A 139 -3.16 -13.13 11.90
C PHE A 139 -2.08 -13.34 12.98
N TYR A 140 -1.46 -12.25 13.44
CA TYR A 140 -0.41 -12.28 14.46
C TYR A 140 -1.02 -12.12 15.86
N ASP A 141 -0.31 -12.63 16.86
CA ASP A 141 -0.74 -12.58 18.26
C ASP A 141 -1.01 -11.14 18.71
N GLU A 142 -2.22 -10.91 19.22
CA GLU A 142 -2.71 -9.63 19.73
C GLU A 142 -2.64 -9.54 21.26
N SER A 143 -2.31 -10.65 21.96
CA SER A 143 -2.32 -10.71 23.42
C SER A 143 -1.25 -9.81 24.08
N THR A 144 -0.10 -9.66 23.43
CA THR A 144 1.07 -8.93 23.95
C THR A 144 1.25 -7.56 23.31
N SER A 145 0.71 -7.33 22.12
CA SER A 145 0.91 -6.08 21.36
C SER A 145 -0.25 -5.81 20.39
N PRO A 146 -1.43 -5.42 20.92
CA PRO A 146 -2.61 -5.17 20.10
C PRO A 146 -2.38 -3.95 19.18
N MET A 147 -2.76 -4.11 17.92
CA MET A 147 -2.67 -3.08 16.90
C MET A 147 -4.07 -2.60 16.54
N PRO A 148 -4.40 -1.30 16.69
CA PRO A 148 -5.72 -0.81 16.33
C PRO A 148 -5.95 -1.00 14.83
N SER A 149 -7.07 -1.66 14.48
CA SER A 149 -7.49 -1.82 13.09
C SER A 149 -8.38 -0.66 12.66
N GLU A 150 -8.04 -0.01 11.55
CA GLU A 150 -8.91 1.00 10.94
C GLU A 150 -9.83 0.42 9.85
N LEU A 151 -9.83 -0.91 9.66
CA LEU A 151 -10.56 -1.57 8.58
C LEU A 151 -12.04 -1.22 8.58
N SER A 152 -12.77 -1.37 9.69
CA SER A 152 -14.19 -0.98 9.78
C SER A 152 -14.44 0.47 9.35
N LYS A 153 -13.57 1.39 9.77
CA LYS A 153 -13.69 2.82 9.49
C LYS A 153 -13.35 3.14 8.03
N ASP A 154 -12.42 2.41 7.43
CA ASP A 154 -11.89 2.70 6.11
C ASP A 154 -12.47 1.78 5.02
N LEU A 155 -13.31 0.81 5.35
CA LEU A 155 -13.86 -0.17 4.41
C LEU A 155 -14.55 0.51 3.22
N PHE A 156 -15.36 1.55 3.47
CA PHE A 156 -16.04 2.32 2.43
C PHE A 156 -15.06 3.07 1.49
N LYS A 157 -13.81 3.29 1.92
CA LYS A 157 -12.73 3.89 1.12
C LYS A 157 -11.96 2.83 0.34
N ILE A 158 -11.84 1.62 0.89
CA ILE A 158 -11.09 0.49 0.32
C ILE A 158 -11.87 -0.15 -0.84
N LEU A 159 -13.16 -0.46 -0.64
CA LEU A 159 -13.96 -1.20 -1.64
C LEU A 159 -14.03 -0.54 -3.04
N PRO A 160 -14.10 0.79 -3.17
CA PRO A 160 -14.03 1.45 -4.48
C PRO A 160 -12.75 1.14 -5.27
N PHE A 161 -11.63 0.90 -4.60
CA PHE A 161 -10.36 0.54 -5.25
C PHE A 161 -10.38 -0.87 -5.82
N PHE A 162 -10.83 -1.85 -5.04
CA PHE A 162 -11.01 -3.22 -5.55
C PHE A 162 -12.02 -3.28 -6.69
N THR A 163 -13.11 -2.49 -6.60
CA THR A 163 -14.08 -2.36 -7.69
C THR A 163 -13.46 -1.75 -8.95
N PHE A 164 -12.61 -0.72 -8.78
CA PHE A 164 -11.89 -0.09 -9.89
C PHE A 164 -10.91 -1.06 -10.54
N MET A 165 -10.09 -1.76 -9.73
CA MET A 165 -9.15 -2.78 -10.19
C MET A 165 -9.84 -3.88 -10.99
N ARG A 166 -10.97 -4.42 -10.50
CA ARG A 166 -11.72 -5.47 -11.21
C ARG A 166 -12.19 -5.04 -12.61
N LYS A 167 -12.42 -3.74 -12.82
CA LYS A 167 -12.97 -3.19 -14.07
C LYS A 167 -11.90 -2.86 -15.13
N ASN A 168 -10.59 -2.94 -14.83
CA ASN A 168 -9.50 -2.51 -15.72
C ASN A 168 -8.31 -3.48 -15.72
#